data_AF-A0A418XGL2-F1
#
_entry.id   AF-A0A418XGL2-F1
#
_cell.length_a   1.000
_cell.length_b   1.000
_cell.length_c   1.000
_cell.angle_alpha   90.00
_cell.angle_beta   90.00
_cell.angle_gamma   90.00
#
_symmetry.space_group_name_H-M   'P 1'
#
loop_
_entity.id
_entity.type
_entity.pdbx_description
1 polymer ?
#
loop_
_entity_poly.entity_id
_entity_poly.type
_entity_poly.pdbx_seq_one_letter_code
_entity_poly.pdbx_strand_id
1 'polypeptide(L)'
;LSIHKPLTYPNIGPRESYLMHHEELESLVKNYPTIKEARFWMTFGQQYLTYLDCIQNLGMSRIDEIEYEAPLADGSGKTAKVKIVPLQFLKAVLPNPQDLGENYDGETSIGCRIRGKKDGKERTYYVYNNCKHQEAYNETGMQGVSYTTGVPAMI
;
A
#
# COMPACT_ATOMS: atom_id res chain seq x y z
N LEU A 1 18.00 -8.33 -1.99
CA LEU A 1 18.05 -7.24 -2.99
C LEU A 1 16.65 -7.06 -3.54
N SER A 2 16.03 -5.93 -3.28
CA SER A 2 14.74 -5.57 -3.88
C SER A 2 14.99 -5.07 -5.32
N ILE A 3 14.22 -5.57 -6.30
CA ILE A 3 14.29 -5.05 -7.66
C ILE A 3 13.37 -3.83 -7.69
N HIS A 4 13.93 -2.66 -7.93
CA HIS A 4 13.16 -1.42 -8.04
C HIS A 4 13.74 -0.52 -9.14
N LYS A 5 12.89 0.35 -9.67
CA LYS A 5 13.27 1.38 -10.63
C LYS A 5 12.17 2.45 -10.73
N PRO A 6 12.50 3.65 -11.22
CA PRO A 6 11.48 4.66 -11.46
C PRO A 6 10.62 4.26 -12.66
N LEU A 7 9.30 4.27 -12.48
CA LEU A 7 8.31 4.15 -13.55
C LEU A 7 7.53 5.45 -13.69
N THR A 8 7.25 5.87 -14.92
CA THR A 8 6.46 7.09 -15.18
C THR A 8 4.97 6.77 -15.22
N TYR A 9 4.19 7.43 -14.37
CA TYR A 9 2.74 7.30 -14.33
C TYR A 9 2.10 8.53 -14.99
N PRO A 10 0.99 8.37 -15.74
CA PRO A 10 0.31 9.49 -16.40
C PRO A 10 -0.17 10.50 -15.36
N ASN A 11 0.02 11.79 -15.61
CA ASN A 11 -0.29 12.94 -14.74
C ASN A 11 0.49 13.02 -13.40
N ILE A 12 1.03 11.91 -12.89
CA ILE A 12 1.80 11.84 -11.64
C ILE A 12 3.30 12.04 -11.88
N GLY A 13 3.82 11.54 -13.00
CA GLY A 13 5.25 11.54 -13.33
C GLY A 13 6.02 10.33 -12.79
N PRO A 14 7.36 10.40 -12.71
CA PRO A 14 8.20 9.30 -12.26
C PRO A 14 8.03 9.03 -10.76
N ARG A 15 7.88 7.75 -10.40
CA ARG A 15 7.85 7.26 -9.01
C ARG A 15 8.70 6.00 -8.90
N GLU A 16 9.42 5.86 -7.79
CA GLU A 16 10.14 4.62 -7.47
C GLU A 16 9.15 3.48 -7.27
N SER A 17 9.31 2.43 -8.06
CA SER A 17 8.43 1.26 -8.06
C SER A 17 9.22 0.00 -7.79
N TYR A 18 8.71 -0.82 -6.88
CA TYR A 18 9.31 -2.04 -6.38
C TYR A 18 8.57 -3.23 -6.98
N LEU A 19 9.33 -4.18 -7.52
CA LEU A 19 8.81 -5.44 -8.02
C LEU A 19 8.38 -6.30 -6.84
N MET A 20 7.15 -6.79 -6.87
CA MET A 20 6.62 -7.64 -5.81
C MET A 20 5.65 -8.69 -6.34
N HIS A 21 5.38 -9.68 -5.49
CA HIS A 21 4.32 -10.64 -5.74
C HIS A 21 2.95 -9.96 -5.55
N HIS A 22 1.99 -10.35 -6.39
CA HIS A 22 0.59 -9.97 -6.26
C HIS A 22 -0.28 -11.10 -6.84
N GLU A 23 -1.46 -11.28 -6.27
CA GLU A 23 -2.29 -12.49 -6.41
C GLU A 23 -2.77 -12.76 -7.86
N GLU A 24 -3.04 -11.71 -8.63
CA GLU A 24 -3.56 -11.81 -9.99
C GLU A 24 -2.54 -12.41 -10.96
N LEU A 25 -1.24 -12.35 -10.63
CA LEU A 25 -0.22 -12.98 -11.46
C LEU A 25 -0.46 -14.49 -11.61
N GLU A 26 -0.98 -15.15 -10.56
CA GLU A 26 -1.26 -16.58 -10.59
C GLU A 26 -2.43 -16.93 -11.52
N SER A 27 -3.46 -16.09 -11.57
CA SER A 27 -4.62 -16.31 -12.44
C SER A 27 -4.31 -15.87 -13.88
N LEU A 28 -3.53 -14.80 -14.08
CA LEU A 28 -3.15 -14.30 -15.40
C LEU A 28 -2.35 -15.34 -16.19
N VAL A 29 -1.34 -15.98 -15.58
CA VAL A 29 -0.53 -16.99 -16.30
C VAL A 29 -1.32 -18.25 -16.63
N LYS A 30 -2.34 -18.60 -15.83
CA LYS A 30 -3.23 -19.73 -16.09
C LYS A 30 -4.19 -19.43 -17.25
N ASN A 31 -4.79 -18.23 -17.25
CA ASN A 31 -5.82 -17.86 -18.22
C ASN A 31 -5.25 -17.30 -19.53
N TYR A 32 -4.01 -16.80 -19.51
CA TYR A 32 -3.29 -16.32 -20.69
C TYR A 32 -1.96 -17.06 -20.83
N PRO A 33 -1.97 -18.35 -21.23
CA PRO A 33 -0.77 -19.21 -21.25
C PRO A 33 0.30 -18.74 -22.25
N THR A 34 -0.05 -17.82 -23.16
CA THR A 34 0.90 -17.20 -24.09
C THR A 34 1.76 -16.09 -23.45
N ILE A 35 1.44 -15.68 -22.21
CA ILE A 35 2.26 -14.71 -21.47
C ILE A 35 3.66 -15.31 -21.26
N LYS A 36 4.68 -14.55 -21.68
CA LYS A 36 6.08 -14.94 -21.47
C LYS A 36 6.66 -14.38 -20.16
N GLU A 37 6.12 -13.27 -19.70
CA GLU A 37 6.58 -12.57 -18.51
C GLU A 37 5.41 -11.72 -17.97
N ALA A 38 5.13 -11.84 -16.67
CA ALA A 38 4.20 -10.97 -15.94
C ALA A 38 4.90 -10.46 -14.68
N ARG A 39 4.68 -9.18 -14.36
CA ARG A 39 5.34 -8.48 -13.25
C ARG A 39 4.36 -7.49 -12.64
N PHE A 40 4.36 -7.40 -11.32
CA PHE A 40 3.59 -6.41 -10.58
C PHE A 40 4.54 -5.41 -9.91
N TRP A 41 4.24 -4.12 -10.06
CA TRP A 41 5.07 -3.02 -9.56
C TRP A 41 4.23 -2.11 -8.66
N MET A 42 4.71 -1.83 -7.46
CA MET A 42 4.06 -0.93 -6.52
C MET A 42 5.00 0.20 -6.11
N THR A 43 4.46 1.40 -5.99
CA THR A 43 5.23 2.58 -5.58
C THR A 43 5.40 2.66 -4.07
N PHE A 44 6.60 2.97 -3.60
CA PHE A 44 6.84 3.36 -2.21
C PHE A 44 7.68 4.63 -2.16
N GLY A 45 7.22 5.63 -1.42
CA GLY A 45 8.00 6.84 -1.15
C GLY A 45 9.17 6.54 -0.22
N GLN A 46 10.31 7.19 -0.43
CA GLN A 46 11.49 6.99 0.42
C GLN A 46 11.20 7.24 1.91
N GLN A 47 10.43 8.29 2.20
CA GLN A 47 10.03 8.62 3.58
C GLN A 47 9.19 7.51 4.23
N TYR A 48 8.29 6.89 3.46
CA TYR A 48 7.50 5.75 3.93
C TYR A 48 8.39 4.55 4.29
N LEU A 49 9.35 4.22 3.42
CA LEU A 49 10.30 3.14 3.69
C LEU A 49 11.16 3.44 4.92
N THR A 50 11.61 4.68 5.08
CA THR A 50 12.35 5.10 6.27
C THR A 50 11.53 4.93 7.55
N TYR A 51 10.23 5.27 7.54
CA TYR A 51 9.38 5.03 8.71
C TYR A 51 9.19 3.54 9.01
N LEU A 52 9.01 2.69 7.99
CA LEU A 52 8.94 1.25 8.18
C LEU A 52 10.24 0.69 8.77
N ASP A 53 11.38 1.10 8.25
CA ASP A 53 12.70 0.68 8.77
C ASP A 53 12.87 1.11 10.23
N CYS A 54 12.47 2.33 10.59
CA CYS A 54 12.47 2.78 11.99
C CYS A 54 11.57 1.91 12.88
N ILE A 55 10.32 1.67 12.45
CA ILE A 55 9.36 0.83 13.19
C ILE A 55 9.92 -0.58 13.42
N GLN A 56 10.53 -1.17 12.39
CA GLN A 56 11.14 -2.50 12.48
C GLN A 56 12.35 -2.51 13.41
N ASN A 57 13.29 -1.56 13.24
CA ASN A 57 14.52 -1.52 14.03
C ASN A 57 14.27 -1.20 15.51
N LEU A 58 13.22 -0.45 15.83
CA LEU A 58 12.78 -0.21 17.21
C LEU A 58 12.03 -1.41 17.83
N GLY A 59 11.76 -2.47 17.05
CA GLY A 59 11.02 -3.64 17.50
C GLY A 59 9.50 -3.45 17.59
N MET A 60 8.97 -2.35 17.06
CA MET A 60 7.54 -2.04 17.09
C MET A 60 6.72 -2.87 16.10
N SER A 61 7.37 -3.55 15.16
CA SER A 61 6.73 -4.52 14.26
C SER A 61 6.64 -5.94 14.84
N ARG A 62 7.09 -6.17 16.08
CA ARG A 62 7.07 -7.49 16.73
C ARG A 62 5.65 -7.96 17.02
N ILE A 63 5.44 -9.26 16.84
CA ILE A 63 4.18 -9.96 17.10
C ILE A 63 4.24 -10.81 18.38
N ASP A 64 5.43 -11.00 18.93
CA ASP A 64 5.62 -11.70 20.19
C ASP A 64 5.34 -10.77 21.39
N GLU A 65 4.91 -11.39 22.49
CA GLU A 65 4.52 -10.68 23.70
C GLU A 65 5.74 -10.24 24.51
N ILE A 66 5.70 -9.01 25.03
CA ILE A 66 6.64 -8.49 26.01
C ILE A 66 5.93 -8.16 27.33
N GLU A 67 6.64 -8.25 28.46
CA GLU A 67 6.16 -7.74 29.74
C GLU A 67 6.70 -6.32 29.96
N TYR A 68 5.82 -5.36 30.21
CA TYR A 68 6.15 -3.98 30.50
C TYR A 68 5.59 -3.59 31.87
N GLU A 69 6.43 -2.98 32.71
CA GLU A 69 6.03 -2.46 34.02
C GLU A 69 5.77 -0.96 33.91
N ALA A 70 4.51 -0.55 34.05
CA ALA A 70 4.06 0.83 33.87
C ALA A 70 3.62 1.43 35.23
N PRO A 71 3.98 2.69 35.54
CA PRO A 71 3.41 3.40 36.69
C PRO A 71 1.90 3.61 36.54
N LEU A 72 1.15 3.51 37.63
CA LEU A 72 -0.26 3.87 37.65
C LEU A 72 -0.44 5.39 37.58
N ALA A 73 -1.41 5.85 36.78
CA ALA A 73 -1.73 7.26 36.60
C ALA A 73 -2.53 7.88 37.79
N ASP A 74 -2.75 7.11 38.86
CA ASP A 74 -3.55 7.51 40.03
C ASP A 74 -2.73 8.24 41.11
N GLY A 75 -1.44 8.53 40.85
CA GLY A 75 -0.55 9.21 41.79
C GLY A 75 -0.12 8.36 42.99
N SER A 76 -0.49 7.07 43.03
CA SER A 76 -0.17 6.18 44.16
C SER A 76 1.30 5.73 44.21
N GLY A 77 2.07 5.97 43.15
CA GLY A 77 3.46 5.50 43.00
C GLY A 77 3.59 4.00 42.76
N LYS A 78 2.48 3.28 42.59
CA LYS A 78 2.47 1.84 42.29
C LYS A 78 2.70 1.59 40.80
N THR A 79 3.20 0.41 40.47
CA THR A 79 3.36 -0.07 39.10
C THR A 79 2.41 -1.23 38.80
N ALA A 80 2.08 -1.40 37.52
CA ALA A 80 1.35 -2.53 36.99
C ALA A 80 2.18 -3.22 35.91
N LYS A 81 2.22 -4.55 35.93
CA LYS A 81 2.81 -5.35 34.87
C LYS A 81 1.77 -5.66 33.82
N VAL A 82 2.08 -5.33 32.58
CA VAL A 82 1.19 -5.50 31.44
C VAL A 82 1.91 -6.29 30.36
N LYS A 83 1.20 -7.22 29.76
CA LYS A 83 1.64 -7.96 28.58
C LYS A 83 1.22 -7.21 27.34
N ILE A 84 2.17 -6.88 26.47
CA ILE A 84 1.94 -6.04 25.29
C ILE A 84 2.52 -6.76 24.07
N VAL A 85 1.76 -6.78 22.98
CA VAL A 85 2.29 -7.08 21.65
C VAL A 85 2.63 -5.74 20.97
N PRO A 86 3.91 -5.44 20.67
CA PRO A 86 4.31 -4.13 20.16
C PRO A 86 3.53 -3.67 18.94
N LEU A 87 3.25 -4.56 17.98
CA LEU A 87 2.47 -4.23 16.78
C LEU A 87 1.02 -3.81 17.11
N GLN A 88 0.40 -4.44 18.12
CA GLN A 88 -0.96 -4.08 18.54
C GLN A 88 -0.97 -2.73 19.25
N PHE A 89 0.05 -2.45 20.08
CA PHE A 89 0.20 -1.15 20.70
C PHE A 89 0.48 -0.04 19.67
N LEU A 90 1.33 -0.31 18.68
CA LEU A 90 1.56 0.61 17.57
C LEU A 90 0.25 0.96 16.85
N LYS A 91 -0.59 -0.04 16.56
CA LYS A 91 -1.92 0.19 15.97
C LYS A 91 -2.80 1.12 16.82
N ALA A 92 -2.72 1.02 18.15
CA ALA A 92 -3.51 1.84 19.05
C ALA A 92 -3.07 3.31 19.12
N VAL A 93 -1.79 3.60 18.82
CA VAL A 93 -1.26 4.97 18.83
C VAL A 93 -1.26 5.65 17.46
N LEU A 94 -1.43 4.89 16.38
CA LEU A 94 -1.56 5.43 15.03
C LEU A 94 -2.90 6.16 14.86
N PRO A 95 -2.95 7.23 14.05
CA PRO A 95 -4.20 7.93 13.74
C PRO A 95 -5.20 6.98 13.06
N ASN A 96 -6.49 7.21 13.28
CA ASN A 96 -7.53 6.45 12.62
C ASN A 96 -7.44 6.67 11.09
N PRO A 97 -7.32 5.61 10.28
CA PRO A 97 -7.20 5.75 8.82
C PRO A 97 -8.35 6.50 8.15
N GLN A 98 -9.56 6.46 8.73
CA GLN A 98 -10.72 7.17 8.17
C GLN A 98 -10.56 8.70 8.25
N ASP A 99 -9.95 9.19 9.34
CA ASP A 99 -9.76 10.62 9.59
C ASP A 99 -8.67 11.23 8.69
N LEU A 100 -7.85 10.37 8.06
CA LEU A 100 -6.82 10.82 7.12
C LEU A 100 -7.41 11.29 5.78
N GLY A 101 -8.60 10.80 5.39
CA GLY A 101 -9.16 11.02 4.05
C GLY A 101 -9.42 12.49 3.70
N GLU A 102 -9.81 13.31 4.68
CA GLU A 102 -10.16 14.73 4.46
C GLU A 102 -8.98 15.58 3.96
N ASN A 103 -7.75 15.24 4.39
CA ASN A 103 -6.54 15.99 4.05
C ASN A 103 -5.64 15.28 3.02
N TYR A 104 -6.11 14.20 2.41
CA TYR A 104 -5.34 13.41 1.44
C TYR A 104 -5.35 14.06 0.06
N ASP A 105 -4.20 14.59 -0.37
CA ASP A 105 -3.99 15.13 -1.72
C ASP A 105 -3.25 14.15 -2.64
N GLY A 106 -3.38 14.39 -3.95
CA GLY A 106 -2.78 13.60 -5.01
C GLY A 106 -3.74 12.64 -5.68
N GLU A 107 -3.16 11.76 -6.48
CA GLU A 107 -3.87 10.80 -7.32
C GLU A 107 -3.23 9.41 -7.25
N THR A 108 -4.08 8.39 -7.27
CA THR A 108 -3.66 7.02 -7.56
C THR A 108 -3.58 6.84 -9.08
N SER A 109 -2.66 6.00 -9.55
CA SER A 109 -2.62 5.55 -10.94
C SER A 109 -2.34 4.05 -10.99
N ILE A 110 -3.33 3.28 -11.43
CA ILE A 110 -3.30 1.82 -11.46
C ILE A 110 -3.56 1.37 -12.89
N GLY A 111 -2.73 0.47 -13.41
CA GLY A 111 -2.90 0.01 -14.79
C GLY A 111 -1.92 -1.06 -15.25
N CYS A 112 -2.19 -1.57 -16.45
CA CYS A 112 -1.46 -2.65 -17.08
C CYS A 112 -0.70 -2.16 -18.31
N ARG A 113 0.62 -2.31 -18.30
CA ARG A 113 1.47 -2.13 -19.49
C ARG A 113 1.60 -3.46 -20.21
N ILE A 114 0.95 -3.57 -21.37
CA ILE A 114 0.79 -4.82 -22.10
C ILE A 114 1.57 -4.73 -23.40
N ARG A 115 2.43 -5.71 -23.67
CA ARG A 115 3.15 -5.86 -24.93
C ARG A 115 2.82 -7.21 -25.55
N GLY A 116 2.49 -7.22 -26.83
CA GLY A 116 2.13 -8.43 -27.56
C GLY A 116 2.20 -8.25 -29.07
N LYS A 117 1.61 -9.18 -29.82
CA LYS A 117 1.48 -9.09 -31.28
C LYS A 117 0.02 -9.00 -31.69
N LYS A 118 -0.28 -8.15 -32.67
CA LYS A 118 -1.59 -8.05 -33.32
C LYS A 118 -1.35 -7.90 -34.83
N ASP A 119 -1.98 -8.76 -35.63
CA ASP A 119 -1.80 -8.83 -37.08
C ASP A 119 -0.32 -9.03 -37.49
N GLY A 120 0.39 -9.90 -36.77
CA GLY A 120 1.81 -10.18 -36.98
C GLY A 120 2.79 -9.09 -36.52
N LYS A 121 2.29 -7.90 -36.15
CA LYS A 121 3.10 -6.75 -35.72
C LYS A 121 3.11 -6.60 -34.20
N GLU A 122 4.27 -6.25 -33.64
CA GLU A 122 4.38 -5.93 -32.22
C GLU A 122 3.59 -4.66 -31.88
N ARG A 123 2.89 -4.69 -30.75
CA ARG A 123 2.17 -3.54 -30.20
C ARG A 123 2.34 -3.47 -28.69
N THR A 124 2.35 -2.25 -28.18
CA THR A 124 2.36 -1.96 -26.74
C THR A 124 1.19 -1.06 -26.41
N TYR A 125 0.46 -1.41 -25.35
CA TYR A 125 -0.67 -0.67 -24.83
C TYR A 125 -0.44 -0.37 -23.35
N TYR A 126 -0.97 0.76 -22.90
CA TYR A 126 -1.07 1.06 -21.48
C TYR A 126 -2.53 1.41 -21.18
N VAL A 127 -3.19 0.54 -20.43
CA VAL A 127 -4.55 0.75 -19.93
C VAL A 127 -4.43 1.08 -18.46
N TYR A 128 -4.96 2.22 -18.03
CA TYR A 128 -4.83 2.69 -16.66
C TYR A 128 -6.05 3.50 -16.23
N ASN A 129 -6.21 3.63 -14.92
CA ASN A 129 -7.13 4.53 -14.27
C ASN A 129 -6.32 5.45 -13.35
N ASN A 130 -6.61 6.75 -13.42
CA ASN A 130 -6.20 7.71 -12.39
C ASN A 130 -7.42 8.08 -11.56
N CYS A 131 -7.25 8.19 -10.24
CA CYS A 131 -8.30 8.59 -9.32
C CYS A 131 -7.73 9.60 -8.33
N LYS A 132 -8.30 10.82 -8.27
CA LYS A 132 -7.90 11.83 -7.30
C LYS A 132 -8.51 11.53 -5.94
N HIS A 133 -7.72 11.66 -4.88
CA HIS A 133 -8.20 11.39 -3.53
C HIS A 133 -9.37 12.32 -3.14
N GLN A 134 -9.30 13.61 -3.49
CA GLN A 134 -10.37 14.59 -3.25
C GLN A 134 -11.68 14.22 -3.93
N GLU A 135 -11.63 13.79 -5.20
CA GLU A 135 -12.83 13.45 -5.97
C GLU A 135 -13.51 12.22 -5.36
N ALA A 136 -12.74 11.19 -5.02
CA ALA A 136 -13.23 10.00 -4.32
C ALA A 136 -13.84 10.34 -2.94
N TYR A 137 -13.18 11.22 -2.18
CA TYR A 137 -13.64 11.63 -0.85
C TYR A 137 -14.94 12.44 -0.93
N ASN A 138 -15.05 13.36 -1.89
CA ASN A 138 -16.27 14.14 -2.09
C ASN A 138 -17.46 13.28 -2.51
N GLU A 139 -17.23 12.19 -3.25
CA GLU A 139 -18.30 11.28 -3.67
C GLU A 139 -18.73 10.30 -2.59
N THR A 140 -17.77 9.73 -1.84
CA THR A 140 -18.00 8.55 -0.99
C THR A 140 -17.57 8.70 0.47
N GLY A 141 -16.93 9.82 0.82
CA GLY A 141 -16.26 10.00 2.12
C GLY A 141 -14.99 9.16 2.27
N MET A 142 -14.51 8.52 1.21
CA MET A 142 -13.38 7.60 1.23
C MET A 142 -12.29 8.03 0.24
N GLN A 143 -11.03 7.75 0.59
CA GLN A 143 -9.87 8.06 -0.25
C GLN A 143 -9.76 7.12 -1.47
N GLY A 144 -9.01 7.56 -2.49
CA GLY A 144 -8.85 6.90 -3.79
C GLY A 144 -8.52 5.39 -3.78
N VAL A 145 -7.72 4.87 -2.86
CA VAL A 145 -7.43 3.42 -2.77
C VAL A 145 -8.71 2.63 -2.44
N SER A 146 -9.45 3.04 -1.42
CA SER A 146 -10.71 2.40 -1.02
C SER A 146 -11.75 2.52 -2.14
N TYR A 147 -11.80 3.66 -2.81
CA TYR A 147 -12.68 3.90 -3.95
C TYR A 147 -12.37 2.94 -5.11
N THR A 148 -11.10 2.83 -5.51
CA THR A 148 -10.69 1.96 -6.63
C THR A 148 -10.85 0.47 -6.34
N THR A 149 -11.00 0.06 -5.08
CA THR A 149 -11.37 -1.32 -4.72
C THR A 149 -12.89 -1.49 -4.60
N GLY A 150 -13.59 -0.52 -4.03
CA GLY A 150 -15.02 -0.59 -3.74
C GLY A 150 -15.90 -0.49 -4.99
N VAL A 151 -15.58 0.40 -5.93
CA VAL A 151 -16.37 0.55 -7.16
C VAL A 151 -16.37 -0.73 -8.02
N PRO A 152 -15.21 -1.37 -8.30
CA PRO A 152 -15.21 -2.64 -9.03
C PRO A 152 -15.93 -3.79 -8.31
N ALA A 153 -16.02 -3.77 -6.98
CA ALA A 153 -16.74 -4.79 -6.23
C ALA A 153 -18.27 -4.70 -6.36
N MET A 154 -18.78 -3.52 -6.72
CA MET A 154 -20.22 -3.29 -6.94
C MET A 154 -20.69 -3.68 -8.34
N ILE A 155 -19.81 -3.55 -9.36
CA ILE A 155 -20.08 -3.83 -10.77
C ILE A 155 -20.21 -5.34 -11.02
#